data_AF-A0A350WM08-F1
#
_entry.id   AF-A0A350WM08-F1
#
_cell.length_a   1.000
_cell.length_b   1.000
_cell.length_c   1.000
_cell.angle_alpha   90.00
_cell.angle_beta   90.00
_cell.angle_gamma   90.00
#
_symmetry.space_group_name_H-M   'P 1'
#
loop_
_entity.id
_entity.type
_entity.pdbx_description
1 polymer ?
#
loop_
_entity_poly.entity_id
_entity_poly.type
_entity_poly.pdbx_seq_one_letter_code
_entity_poly.pdbx_strand_id
1 'polypeptide(L)'
;ASDSFNVYQLADEMSKRGWYIQGQFSTPLTPRNLHISINFGNAHSVDALLKDLRECVEIVKAKEPIDTDAIKAMVGAALQSPDPEAAFGQLAASAGLAGTELPSEMAFINEVLDNLPDALCNVFLVNYFNDLYV
;
A
#
# COMPACT_ATOMS: atom_id res chain seq x y z
N ALA A 1 -10.44 -5.26 -7.46
CA ALA A 1 -10.18 -3.82 -7.49
C ALA A 1 -11.48 -3.04 -7.33
N SER A 2 -11.39 -1.80 -6.88
CA SER A 2 -12.51 -0.85 -6.82
C SER A 2 -12.27 0.24 -7.86
N ASP A 3 -13.31 0.64 -8.57
CA ASP A 3 -13.27 1.75 -9.54
C ASP A 3 -13.57 3.11 -8.89
N SER A 4 -13.85 3.13 -7.58
CA SER A 4 -14.38 4.29 -6.87
C SER A 4 -13.53 4.76 -5.69
N PHE A 5 -12.62 3.93 -5.19
CA PHE A 5 -11.76 4.25 -4.05
C PHE A 5 -10.49 3.41 -4.05
N ASN A 6 -9.46 3.89 -3.35
CA ASN A 6 -8.19 3.17 -3.22
C ASN A 6 -8.33 1.99 -2.24
N VAL A 7 -8.03 0.77 -2.70
CA VAL A 7 -8.15 -0.43 -1.86
C VAL A 7 -7.15 -0.47 -0.70
N TYR A 8 -5.99 0.18 -0.80
CA TYR A 8 -5.03 0.23 0.29
C TYR A 8 -5.51 1.17 1.41
N GLN A 9 -6.21 2.26 1.08
CA GLN A 9 -6.87 3.10 2.11
C GLN A 9 -7.93 2.31 2.87
N LEU A 10 -8.61 1.36 2.22
CA LEU A 10 -9.53 0.45 2.89
C LEU A 10 -8.83 -0.52 3.85
N ALA A 11 -7.64 -1.03 3.49
CA ALA A 11 -6.84 -1.83 4.41
C ALA A 11 -6.46 -1.05 5.68
N ASP A 12 -6.08 0.22 5.53
CA ASP A 12 -5.77 1.09 6.67
C ASP A 12 -7.00 1.39 7.55
N GLU A 13 -8.16 1.67 6.97
CA GLU A 13 -9.38 1.88 7.78
C GLU A 13 -9.84 0.60 8.49
N MET A 14 -9.61 -0.57 7.89
CA MET A 14 -9.86 -1.87 8.52
C MET A 14 -8.87 -2.17 9.65
N SER A 15 -7.59 -1.81 9.48
CA SER A 15 -6.53 -2.06 10.47
C SER A 15 -6.75 -1.28 11.78
N LYS A 16 -7.34 -0.09 11.70
CA LYS A 16 -7.78 0.71 12.89
C LYS A 16 -8.77 -0.04 13.78
N ARG A 17 -9.48 -1.04 13.23
CA ARG A 17 -10.42 -1.91 13.95
C ARG A 17 -9.81 -3.27 14.32
N GLY A 18 -8.53 -3.46 14.09
CA GLY A 18 -7.80 -4.70 14.36
C GLY A 18 -7.85 -5.73 13.22
N TRP A 19 -8.44 -5.40 12.07
CA TRP A 19 -8.45 -6.29 10.90
C TRP A 19 -7.17 -6.11 10.09
N TYR A 20 -6.24 -7.05 10.19
CA TYR A 20 -5.06 -7.07 9.35
C TYR A 20 -5.39 -7.69 7.97
N ILE A 21 -5.53 -6.84 6.96
CA ILE A 21 -5.84 -7.23 5.58
C ILE A 21 -4.70 -6.75 4.68
N GLN A 22 -4.13 -7.66 3.89
CA GLN A 22 -2.95 -7.35 3.09
C GLN A 22 -3.36 -6.79 1.71
N GLY A 23 -2.76 -5.67 1.31
CA GLY A 23 -2.81 -5.20 -0.08
C GLY A 23 -1.99 -6.10 -1.01
N GLN A 24 -2.54 -6.43 -2.17
CA GLN A 24 -1.82 -7.08 -3.25
C GLN A 24 -1.69 -6.11 -4.41
N PHE A 25 -0.45 -5.94 -4.88
CA PHE A 25 -0.13 -5.07 -6.00
C PHE A 25 -0.77 -5.55 -7.29
N SER A 26 -0.99 -4.60 -8.18
CA SER A 26 -1.44 -4.85 -9.53
C SER A 26 -0.36 -5.58 -10.33
N THR A 27 -0.80 -6.37 -11.30
CA THR A 27 0.04 -7.05 -12.28
C THR A 27 -0.60 -6.85 -13.67
N PRO A 28 0.07 -7.22 -14.76
CA PRO A 28 -0.54 -7.20 -16.09
C PRO A 28 -1.82 -8.05 -16.22
N LEU A 29 -2.05 -9.00 -15.29
CA LEU A 29 -3.19 -9.93 -15.31
C LEU A 29 -4.25 -9.62 -14.27
N THR A 30 -3.89 -8.91 -13.20
CA THR A 30 -4.77 -8.69 -12.04
C THR A 30 -4.66 -7.27 -11.54
N PRO A 31 -5.76 -6.55 -11.34
CA PRO A 31 -5.67 -5.23 -10.74
C PRO A 31 -5.36 -5.35 -9.24
N ARG A 32 -4.89 -4.25 -8.64
CA ARG A 32 -4.65 -4.18 -7.19
C ARG A 32 -5.88 -4.62 -6.40
N ASN A 33 -5.65 -5.32 -5.29
CA ASN A 33 -6.74 -5.89 -4.50
C ASN A 33 -6.33 -6.10 -3.04
N LEU A 34 -7.27 -6.62 -2.24
CA LEU A 34 -7.04 -6.98 -0.84
C LEU A 34 -7.15 -8.50 -0.70
N HIS A 35 -6.18 -9.08 0.00
CA HIS A 35 -6.15 -10.51 0.30
C HIS A 35 -6.65 -10.78 1.72
N ILE A 36 -7.58 -11.74 1.81
CA ILE A 36 -8.20 -12.15 3.07
C ILE A 36 -8.14 -13.68 3.15
N SER A 37 -7.53 -14.19 4.22
CA SER A 37 -7.47 -15.63 4.51
C SER A 37 -8.43 -15.99 5.64
N ILE A 38 -9.43 -16.81 5.34
CA ILE A 38 -10.36 -17.37 6.33
C ILE A 38 -9.98 -18.82 6.62
N ASN A 39 -9.89 -19.16 7.90
CA ASN A 39 -9.63 -20.49 8.40
C ASN A 39 -10.57 -20.80 9.58
N PHE A 40 -10.52 -22.03 10.09
CA PHE A 40 -11.40 -22.45 11.17
C PHE A 40 -11.27 -21.57 12.43
N GLY A 41 -10.06 -21.07 12.73
CA GLY A 41 -9.80 -20.24 13.91
C GLY A 41 -10.44 -18.86 13.85
N ASN A 42 -10.71 -18.31 12.66
CA ASN A 42 -11.30 -16.97 12.48
C ASN A 42 -12.70 -16.97 11.83
N ALA A 43 -13.24 -18.14 11.47
CA ALA A 43 -14.54 -18.28 10.82
C ALA A 43 -15.70 -17.68 11.65
N HIS A 44 -15.60 -17.70 12.98
CA HIS A 44 -16.61 -17.14 13.88
C HIS A 44 -16.71 -15.60 13.81
N SER A 45 -15.71 -14.93 13.23
CA SER A 45 -15.64 -13.46 13.16
C SER A 45 -16.09 -12.89 11.81
N VAL A 46 -16.54 -13.75 10.88
CA VAL A 46 -16.91 -13.33 9.51
C VAL A 46 -18.02 -12.28 9.49
N ASP A 47 -19.04 -12.40 10.34
CA ASP A 47 -20.12 -11.42 10.38
C ASP A 47 -19.64 -10.05 10.87
N ALA A 48 -18.74 -10.03 11.86
CA ALA A 48 -18.11 -8.80 12.34
C ALA A 48 -17.22 -8.18 11.26
N LEU A 49 -16.40 -9.00 10.58
CA LEU A 49 -15.57 -8.57 9.46
C LEU A 49 -16.41 -7.93 8.36
N LEU A 50 -17.51 -8.56 7.95
CA LEU A 50 -18.39 -8.05 6.89
C LEU A 50 -19.12 -6.77 7.28
N LYS A 51 -19.48 -6.61 8.57
CA LYS A 51 -20.06 -5.37 9.09
C LYS A 51 -19.05 -4.23 9.02
N ASP A 52 -17.87 -4.44 9.59
CA ASP A 52 -16.81 -3.42 9.63
C ASP A 52 -16.33 -3.06 8.22
N LEU A 53 -16.20 -4.04 7.32
CA LEU A 53 -15.83 -3.81 5.93
C LEU A 53 -16.78 -2.85 5.23
N ARG A 54 -18.10 -3.00 5.41
CA ARG A 54 -19.09 -2.08 4.80
C ARG A 54 -18.94 -0.66 5.35
N GLU A 55 -18.78 -0.53 6.66
CA GLU A 55 -18.62 0.77 7.31
C GLU A 55 -17.32 1.47 6.86
N CYS A 56 -16.21 0.72 6.80
CA CYS A 56 -14.93 1.25 6.33
C CYS A 56 -14.98 1.64 4.85
N VAL A 57 -15.70 0.91 3.99
CA VAL A 57 -15.88 1.31 2.58
C VAL A 57 -16.54 2.68 2.48
N GLU A 58 -17.59 2.95 3.26
CA GLU A 58 -18.26 4.26 3.24
C GLU A 58 -17.36 5.38 3.79
N ILE A 59 -16.53 5.09 4.80
CA ILE A 59 -15.52 6.04 5.29
C ILE A 59 -14.50 6.37 4.18
N VAL A 60 -13.95 5.36 3.52
CA VAL A 60 -12.93 5.56 2.48
C VAL A 60 -13.49 6.34 1.29
N LYS A 61 -14.73 6.07 0.88
CA LYS A 61 -15.39 6.85 -0.19
C LYS A 61 -15.52 8.34 0.12
N ALA A 62 -15.60 8.70 1.40
CA ALA A 62 -15.67 10.09 1.85
C ALA A 62 -14.31 10.71 2.20
N LYS A 63 -13.24 9.89 2.26
CA LYS A 63 -11.86 10.34 2.52
C LYS A 63 -11.27 10.95 1.25
N GLU A 64 -10.29 11.84 1.43
CA GLU A 64 -9.48 12.32 0.32
C GLU A 64 -8.77 11.12 -0.36
N PRO A 65 -8.99 10.89 -1.66
CA PRO A 65 -8.33 9.82 -2.37
C PRO A 65 -6.83 10.09 -2.49
N ILE A 66 -6.03 9.03 -2.45
CA ILE A 66 -4.63 9.14 -2.85
C ILE A 66 -4.57 9.51 -4.34
N ASP A 67 -3.81 10.55 -4.67
CA ASP A 67 -3.55 10.98 -6.04
C ASP A 67 -2.55 10.03 -6.73
N THR A 68 -3.08 8.95 -7.31
CA THR A 68 -2.30 7.96 -8.05
C THR A 68 -1.56 8.57 -9.25
N ASP A 69 -2.13 9.57 -9.91
CA ASP A 69 -1.51 10.18 -11.09
C ASP A 69 -0.31 11.04 -10.71
N ALA A 70 -0.40 11.78 -9.58
CA ALA A 70 0.75 12.45 -9.00
C ALA A 70 1.86 11.46 -8.62
N ILE A 71 1.52 10.32 -8.02
CA ILE A 71 2.50 9.27 -7.68
C ILE A 71 3.18 8.71 -8.93
N LYS A 72 2.42 8.40 -9.99
CA LYS A 72 3.00 7.95 -11.27
C LYS A 72 3.93 9.00 -11.88
N ALA A 73 3.56 10.28 -11.80
CA ALA A 73 4.41 11.36 -12.27
C ALA A 73 5.71 11.46 -11.46
N MET A 74 5.64 11.32 -10.14
CA MET A 74 6.81 11.29 -9.26
C MET A 74 7.73 10.10 -9.57
N VAL A 75 7.17 8.90 -9.70
CA VAL A 75 7.92 7.69 -10.09
C VAL A 75 8.57 7.87 -11.47
N GLY A 76 7.82 8.39 -12.44
CA GLY A 76 8.32 8.69 -13.78
C GLY A 76 9.47 9.69 -13.76
N ALA A 77 9.36 10.76 -12.98
CA ALA A 77 10.43 11.75 -12.82
C ALA A 77 11.69 11.12 -12.18
N ALA A 78 11.53 10.28 -11.16
CA ALA A 78 12.64 9.59 -10.52
C ALA A 78 13.36 8.63 -11.49
N LEU A 79 12.60 7.90 -12.32
CA LEU A 79 13.15 7.01 -13.36
C LEU A 79 13.94 7.76 -14.44
N GLN A 80 13.63 9.02 -14.71
CA GLN A 80 14.33 9.86 -15.70
C GLN A 80 15.42 10.74 -15.08
N SER A 81 15.66 10.62 -13.77
CA SER A 81 16.67 11.40 -13.08
C SER A 81 18.09 11.05 -13.60
N PRO A 82 18.98 12.04 -13.75
CA PRO A 82 20.41 11.77 -14.01
C PRO A 82 21.09 11.04 -12.85
N ASP A 83 20.50 11.09 -11.65
CA ASP A 83 20.87 10.30 -10.48
C ASP A 83 19.62 9.56 -9.96
N PRO A 84 19.32 8.36 -10.50
CA PRO A 84 18.16 7.59 -10.09
C PRO A 84 18.22 7.17 -8.63
N GLU A 85 19.40 6.84 -8.09
CA GLU A 85 19.56 6.37 -6.72
C GLU A 85 19.14 7.45 -5.71
N ALA A 86 19.64 8.68 -5.88
CA ALA A 86 19.24 9.80 -5.02
C ALA A 86 17.75 10.15 -5.17
N ALA A 87 17.22 10.13 -6.41
CA ALA A 87 15.80 10.42 -6.66
C ALA A 87 14.88 9.37 -6.03
N PHE A 88 15.30 8.10 -6.05
CA PHE A 88 14.59 7.00 -5.42
C PHE A 88 14.69 7.02 -3.90
N GLY A 89 15.83 7.41 -3.32
CA GLY A 89 15.95 7.67 -1.89
C GLY A 89 15.00 8.78 -1.43
N GLN A 90 14.86 9.85 -2.21
CA GLN A 90 13.91 10.93 -1.93
C GLN A 90 12.46 10.46 -2.06
N LEU A 91 12.14 9.67 -3.08
CA LEU A 91 10.81 9.08 -3.26
C LEU A 91 10.44 8.19 -2.06
N ALA A 92 11.35 7.29 -1.66
CA ALA A 92 11.20 6.43 -0.49
C ALA A 92 10.98 7.26 0.79
N ALA A 93 11.79 8.30 1.01
CA ALA A 93 11.61 9.20 2.15
C ALA A 93 10.25 9.91 2.14
N SER A 94 9.81 10.41 0.98
CA SER A 94 8.48 11.03 0.83
C SER A 94 7.33 10.05 1.04
N ALA A 95 7.58 8.76 0.80
CA ALA A 95 6.64 7.67 1.05
C ALA A 95 6.63 7.16 2.49
N GLY A 96 7.49 7.68 3.37
CA GLY A 96 7.62 7.18 4.74
C GLY A 96 8.39 5.85 4.82
N LEU A 97 9.19 5.53 3.80
CA LEU A 97 10.11 4.38 3.77
C LEU A 97 11.54 4.77 4.19
N ALA A 98 11.71 5.90 4.89
CA ALA A 98 13.00 6.32 5.45
C ALA A 98 13.06 6.01 6.95
N GLY A 99 14.11 5.31 7.37
CA GLY A 99 14.30 4.88 8.76
C GLY A 99 13.73 3.48 9.04
N THR A 100 13.74 3.08 10.31
CA THR A 100 13.28 1.75 10.76
C THR A 100 11.84 1.75 11.30
N GLU A 101 11.20 2.91 11.42
CA GLU A 101 9.82 3.05 11.89
C GLU A 101 8.85 3.11 10.70
N LEU A 102 7.84 2.25 10.71
CA LEU A 102 6.76 2.28 9.71
C LEU A 102 5.65 3.25 10.14
N PRO A 103 4.98 3.91 9.17
CA PRO A 103 3.79 4.70 9.48
C PRO A 103 2.66 3.80 9.99
N SER A 104 1.70 4.42 10.68
CA SER A 104 0.48 3.74 11.14
C SER A 104 -0.48 3.38 10.00
N GLU A 105 -0.39 4.08 8.86
CA GLU A 105 -1.15 3.86 7.64
C GLU A 105 -0.19 3.48 6.50
N MET A 106 -0.48 2.39 5.79
CA MET A 106 0.39 1.82 4.74
C MET A 106 -0.11 2.13 3.32
N ALA A 107 -1.26 2.79 3.16
CA ALA A 107 -1.87 2.98 1.85
C ALA A 107 -0.99 3.74 0.87
N PHE A 108 -0.34 4.81 1.32
CA PHE A 108 0.56 5.60 0.48
C PHE A 108 1.79 4.78 0.05
N ILE A 109 2.40 4.04 0.98
CA ILE A 109 3.53 3.14 0.69
C ILE A 109 3.13 2.10 -0.36
N ASN A 110 2.01 1.42 -0.15
CA ASN A 110 1.51 0.42 -1.09
C ASN A 110 1.22 1.02 -2.46
N GLU A 111 0.68 2.25 -2.51
CA GLU A 111 0.43 2.95 -3.76
C GLU A 111 1.73 3.28 -4.50
N VAL A 112 2.76 3.75 -3.80
CA VAL A 112 4.07 4.03 -4.42
C VAL A 112 4.67 2.73 -4.95
N LEU A 113 4.75 1.69 -4.12
CA LEU A 113 5.35 0.40 -4.49
C LEU A 113 4.63 -0.26 -5.68
N ASP A 114 3.29 -0.20 -5.73
CA ASP A 114 2.48 -0.73 -6.84
C ASP A 114 2.69 0.03 -8.16
N ASN A 115 3.18 1.28 -8.12
CA ASN A 115 3.49 2.07 -9.31
C ASN A 115 4.98 2.03 -9.70
N LEU A 116 5.84 1.36 -8.93
CA LEU A 116 7.25 1.15 -9.30
C LEU A 116 7.39 0.02 -10.33
N PRO A 117 8.40 0.06 -11.21
CA PRO A 117 8.82 -1.13 -11.93
C PRO A 117 9.21 -2.26 -10.98
N ASP A 118 8.81 -3.50 -11.27
CA ASP A 118 9.03 -4.68 -10.40
C ASP A 118 10.47 -4.81 -9.90
N ALA A 119 11.45 -4.62 -10.79
CA ALA A 119 12.86 -4.72 -10.47
C ALA A 119 13.28 -3.72 -9.37
N LEU A 120 12.72 -2.51 -9.42
CA LEU A 120 13.01 -1.45 -8.47
C LEU A 120 12.25 -1.64 -7.15
N CYS A 121 10.98 -2.04 -7.23
CA CYS A 121 10.21 -2.43 -6.04
C CYS A 121 10.95 -3.51 -5.24
N ASN A 122 11.52 -4.51 -5.93
CA ASN A 122 12.30 -5.57 -5.30
C ASN A 122 13.57 -5.04 -4.60
N VAL A 123 14.31 -4.13 -5.23
CA VAL A 123 15.50 -3.50 -4.63
C VAL A 123 15.13 -2.76 -3.34
N PHE A 124 14.03 -2.00 -3.35
CA PHE A 124 13.59 -1.26 -2.15
C PHE A 124 13.24 -2.18 -0.99
N LEU A 125 12.47 -3.25 -1.26
CA LEU A 125 12.08 -4.19 -0.22
C LEU A 125 13.29 -4.92 0.38
N VAL A 126 14.28 -5.28 -0.45
CA VAL A 126 15.53 -5.88 0.02
C VAL A 126 16.33 -4.92 0.88
N ASN A 127 16.50 -3.66 0.45
CA ASN A 127 17.24 -2.66 1.22
C ASN A 127 16.57 -2.37 2.56
N TYR A 128 15.26 -2.16 2.56
CA TYR A 128 14.48 -1.96 3.79
C TYR A 128 14.65 -3.14 4.76
N PHE A 129 14.57 -4.38 4.27
CA PHE A 129 14.75 -5.55 5.12
C PHE A 129 16.17 -5.65 5.68
N ASN A 130 17.20 -5.29 4.90
CA ASN A 130 18.58 -5.25 5.40
C ASN A 130 18.73 -4.23 6.54
N ASP A 131 18.13 -3.05 6.41
CA ASP A 131 18.22 -1.97 7.39
C ASP A 131 17.55 -2.31 8.74
N LEU A 132 16.59 -3.25 8.77
CA LEU A 132 15.95 -3.71 10.02
C LEU A 132 16.87 -4.49 10.96
N TYR A 133 18.00 -5.01 10.47
CA TYR A 133 18.91 -5.88 11.22
C TYR A 133 20.32 -5.29 11.40
N VAL A 134 20.48 -3.98 11.17
CA VAL A 134 21.72 -3.22 11.41
C VAL A 134 21.73 -2.59 12.79
#